data_AF-A0AAU4WCE9-F1
#
_entry.id   AF-A0AAU4WCE9-F1
#
_cell.length_a   1.000
_cell.length_b   1.000
_cell.length_c   1.000
_cell.angle_alpha   90.00
_cell.angle_beta   90.00
_cell.angle_gamma   90.00
#
_symmetry.space_group_name_H-M   'P 1'
#
loop_
_entity.id
_entity.type
_entity.pdbx_description
1 polymer ?
#
loop_
_entity_poly.entity_id
_entity_poly.type
_entity_poly.pdbx_seq_one_letter_code
_entity_poly.pdbx_strand_id
1 'polypeptide(L)'
;MTQLRRLMGSLSRESGVFGHVAAGNDASVPDLVRAVAAKAEGSWKDLAAAGAVGPDTPEEVEQALSQVSSESAVDLLTYLATENLVFPGTSRRDRAHVHRMAEKVVGLLGYRSDWYTNISDLSPRTRAWEPVTRHTFDGVVAGTGNGFTVVLLQVGED
;
A
#
# COMPACT_ATOMS: atom_id res chain seq x y z
N MET A 1 1.46 19.15 -5.06
CA MET A 1 2.51 18.10 -4.92
C MET A 1 3.10 18.00 -3.50
N THR A 2 3.58 19.08 -2.88
CA THR A 2 4.27 19.04 -1.56
C THR A 2 3.43 18.47 -0.41
N GLN A 3 2.11 18.75 -0.38
CA GLN A 3 1.22 18.25 0.66
C GLN A 3 1.00 16.73 0.58
N LEU A 4 0.73 16.20 -0.62
CA LEU A 4 0.49 14.77 -0.84
C LEU A 4 1.71 13.92 -0.45
N ARG A 5 2.92 14.36 -0.85
CA ARG A 5 4.19 13.75 -0.43
C ARG A 5 4.38 13.75 1.09
N ARG A 6 4.03 14.87 1.75
CA ARG A 6 4.10 14.96 3.22
C ARG A 6 3.13 13.99 3.91
N LEU A 7 1.91 13.86 3.40
CA LEU A 7 0.92 12.93 3.94
C LEU A 7 1.36 11.48 3.75
N MET A 8 1.76 11.10 2.53
CA MET A 8 2.24 9.74 2.26
C MET A 8 3.49 9.40 3.07
N GLY A 9 4.46 10.31 3.16
CA GLY A 9 5.63 10.12 4.03
C GLY A 9 5.28 10.06 5.52
N SER A 10 4.13 10.61 5.93
CA SER A 10 3.62 10.44 7.30
C SER A 10 2.91 9.11 7.48
N LEU A 11 2.22 8.57 6.47
CA LEU A 11 1.59 7.25 6.52
C LEU A 11 2.65 6.14 6.56
N SER A 12 3.73 6.28 5.80
CA SER A 12 4.82 5.30 5.70
C SER A 12 5.95 5.49 6.73
N ARG A 13 5.62 5.91 7.95
CA ARG A 13 6.64 6.15 9.00
C ARG A 13 7.13 4.88 9.69
N GLU A 14 6.28 3.87 9.73
CA GLU A 14 6.57 2.62 10.43
C GLU A 14 7.53 1.75 9.63
N SER A 15 8.35 0.97 10.34
CA SER A 15 9.20 -0.03 9.69
C SER A 15 8.34 -1.04 8.94
N GLY A 16 8.76 -1.36 7.71
CA GLY A 16 8.04 -2.25 6.81
C GLY A 16 6.93 -1.57 6.03
N VAL A 17 6.70 -0.25 6.20
CA VAL A 17 5.71 0.51 5.42
C VAL A 17 6.42 1.46 4.46
N PHE A 18 6.10 1.35 3.18
CA PHE A 18 6.71 2.07 2.07
C PHE A 18 5.67 2.92 1.35
N GLY A 19 5.92 4.23 1.26
CA GLY A 19 5.05 5.18 0.59
C GLY A 19 5.71 5.82 -0.62
N HIS A 20 4.93 6.05 -1.69
CA HIS A 20 5.39 6.76 -2.88
C HIS A 20 4.31 7.70 -3.45
N VAL A 21 4.74 8.79 -4.08
CA VAL A 21 3.89 9.74 -4.82
C VAL A 21 4.57 10.10 -6.12
N ALA A 22 3.94 9.72 -7.24
CA ALA A 22 4.29 10.15 -8.57
C ALA A 22 3.37 11.28 -9.04
N ALA A 23 3.90 12.16 -9.88
CA ALA A 23 3.13 13.20 -10.57
C ALA A 23 3.16 12.92 -12.07
N GLY A 24 2.07 13.26 -12.76
CA GLY A 24 1.93 12.95 -14.17
C GLY A 24 1.37 11.54 -14.42
N ASN A 25 1.06 11.26 -15.68
CA ASN A 25 0.48 9.98 -16.13
C ASN A 25 1.56 9.03 -16.67
N ASP A 26 2.83 9.25 -16.31
CA ASP A 26 3.97 8.63 -16.98
C ASP A 26 4.19 7.17 -16.58
N ALA A 27 3.61 6.72 -15.47
CA ALA A 27 3.68 5.34 -15.00
C ALA A 27 2.30 4.86 -14.55
N SER A 28 1.95 3.63 -14.95
CA SER A 28 0.70 3.00 -14.54
C SER A 28 0.71 2.67 -13.04
N VAL A 29 -0.46 2.37 -12.46
CA VAL A 29 -0.55 1.90 -11.07
C VAL A 29 0.30 0.63 -10.85
N PRO A 30 0.20 -0.41 -11.71
CA PRO A 30 1.06 -1.59 -11.57
C PRO A 30 2.56 -1.30 -11.62
N ASP A 31 3.01 -0.41 -12.52
CA ASP A 31 4.42 0.00 -12.60
C ASP A 31 4.92 0.60 -11.27
N LEU A 32 4.12 1.50 -10.69
CA LEU A 32 4.47 2.16 -9.44
C LEU A 32 4.41 1.20 -8.25
N VAL A 33 3.45 0.27 -8.23
CA VAL A 33 3.39 -0.78 -7.21
C VAL A 33 4.63 -1.68 -7.32
N ARG A 34 5.01 -2.13 -8.52
CA ARG A 34 6.22 -2.94 -8.73
C ARG A 34 7.48 -2.20 -8.28
N ALA A 35 7.60 -0.91 -8.59
CA ALA A 35 8.75 -0.11 -8.16
C ALA A 35 8.83 0.04 -6.63
N VAL A 36 7.70 0.19 -5.95
CA VAL A 36 7.64 0.24 -4.48
C VAL A 36 7.92 -1.14 -3.87
N ALA A 37 7.40 -2.22 -4.47
CA ALA A 37 7.69 -3.60 -4.08
C ALA A 37 9.19 -3.89 -4.18
N ALA A 38 9.84 -3.58 -5.31
CA ALA A 38 11.28 -3.77 -5.49
C ALA A 38 12.10 -3.02 -4.43
N LYS A 39 11.67 -1.81 -4.07
CA LYS A 39 12.30 -1.05 -2.99
C LYS A 39 12.13 -1.73 -1.62
N ALA A 40 10.94 -2.25 -1.33
CA ALA A 40 10.68 -2.99 -0.09
C ALA A 40 11.55 -4.26 -0.04
N GLU A 41 11.56 -5.05 -1.11
CA GLU A 41 12.34 -6.29 -1.27
C GLU A 41 13.84 -6.08 -1.12
N GLY A 42 14.36 -4.96 -1.61
CA GLY A 42 15.76 -4.59 -1.39
C GLY A 42 16.05 -4.14 0.05
N SER A 43 15.11 -3.43 0.67
CA SER A 43 15.27 -2.91 2.04
C SER A 43 15.11 -3.99 3.11
N TRP A 44 14.32 -5.03 2.82
CA TRP A 44 13.99 -6.16 3.72
C TRP A 44 14.60 -7.48 3.24
N LYS A 45 15.61 -7.41 2.36
CA LYS A 45 16.19 -8.60 1.69
C LYS A 45 16.66 -9.71 2.63
N ASP A 46 17.14 -9.35 3.82
CA ASP A 46 17.72 -10.29 4.79
C ASP A 46 16.65 -10.98 5.64
N LEU A 47 15.40 -10.52 5.56
CA LEU A 47 14.24 -11.08 6.25
C LEU A 47 13.40 -11.98 5.34
N ALA A 48 13.54 -11.86 4.02
CA ALA A 48 12.83 -12.68 3.06
C ALA A 48 13.29 -14.14 3.13
N ALA A 49 12.34 -15.08 3.11
CA ALA A 49 12.63 -16.50 3.06
C ALA A 49 13.47 -16.87 1.81
N ALA A 50 14.46 -17.74 1.99
CA ALA A 50 15.34 -18.13 0.90
C ALA A 50 14.55 -18.81 -0.23
N GLY A 51 14.64 -18.26 -1.44
CA GLY A 51 13.92 -18.77 -2.61
C GLY A 51 12.46 -18.31 -2.72
N ALA A 52 12.01 -17.40 -1.85
CA ALA A 52 10.70 -16.78 -2.02
C ALA A 52 10.63 -15.96 -3.31
N VAL A 53 9.50 -16.11 -4.02
CA VAL A 53 9.22 -15.47 -5.30
C VAL A 53 7.91 -14.71 -5.17
N GLY A 54 7.85 -13.50 -5.72
CA GLY A 54 6.64 -12.70 -5.88
C GLY A 54 6.51 -12.21 -7.31
N PRO A 55 5.48 -11.41 -7.63
CA PRO A 55 5.34 -10.80 -8.95
C PRO A 55 6.58 -10.02 -9.36
N ASP A 56 7.11 -10.35 -10.54
CA ASP A 56 8.30 -9.72 -11.08
C ASP A 56 7.98 -8.69 -12.17
N THR A 57 6.80 -8.80 -12.81
CA THR A 57 6.36 -7.87 -13.86
C THR A 57 5.16 -7.01 -13.46
N PRO A 58 4.96 -5.83 -14.08
CA PRO A 58 3.75 -5.03 -13.88
C PRO A 58 2.46 -5.79 -14.20
N GLU A 59 2.44 -6.69 -15.18
CA GLU A 59 1.25 -7.47 -15.55
C GLU A 59 0.85 -8.47 -14.47
N GLU A 60 1.82 -9.10 -13.81
CA GLU A 60 1.56 -9.99 -12.67
C GLU A 60 1.04 -9.19 -11.47
N VAL A 61 1.60 -8.00 -11.24
CA VAL A 61 1.08 -7.06 -10.23
C VAL A 61 -0.34 -6.64 -10.56
N GLU A 62 -0.65 -6.32 -11.81
CA GLU A 62 -2.00 -5.94 -12.24
C GLU A 62 -3.02 -7.05 -11.93
N GLN A 63 -2.66 -8.32 -12.17
CA GLN A 63 -3.52 -9.47 -11.88
C GLN A 63 -3.78 -9.67 -10.39
N ALA A 64 -2.85 -9.26 -9.53
CA ALA A 64 -3.00 -9.31 -8.08
C ALA A 64 -3.85 -8.15 -7.52
N LEU A 65 -4.10 -7.09 -8.31
CA LEU A 65 -4.83 -5.91 -7.87
C LEU A 65 -6.33 -6.00 -8.19
N SER A 66 -7.14 -5.61 -7.22
CA SER A 66 -8.58 -5.46 -7.33
C SER A 66 -8.97 -3.99 -7.09
N GLN A 67 -9.95 -3.50 -7.84
CA GLN A 67 -10.45 -2.13 -7.68
C GLN A 67 -11.34 -2.02 -6.43
N VAL A 68 -11.21 -0.93 -5.70
CA VAL A 68 -12.00 -0.63 -4.49
C VAL A 68 -12.56 0.78 -4.49
N SER A 69 -13.53 1.03 -3.61
CA SER A 69 -14.08 2.37 -3.43
C SER A 69 -13.08 3.29 -2.72
N SER A 70 -13.26 4.61 -2.87
CA SER A 70 -12.48 5.60 -2.11
C SER A 70 -12.65 5.47 -0.60
N GLU A 71 -13.83 5.06 -0.12
CA GLU A 71 -14.09 4.82 1.31
C GLU A 71 -13.26 3.63 1.80
N SER A 72 -13.32 2.51 1.09
CA SER A 72 -12.49 1.33 1.36
C SER A 72 -11.00 1.66 1.32
N ALA A 73 -10.56 2.53 0.40
CA ALA A 73 -9.19 2.99 0.33
C ALA A 73 -8.76 3.78 1.58
N VAL A 74 -9.63 4.60 2.18
CA VAL A 74 -9.34 5.28 3.45
C VAL A 74 -9.10 4.25 4.56
N ASP A 75 -9.96 3.24 4.66
CA ASP A 75 -9.85 2.19 5.67
C ASP A 75 -8.57 1.36 5.51
N LEU A 76 -8.24 0.98 4.26
CA LEU A 76 -7.04 0.20 3.96
C LEU A 76 -5.75 1.01 4.16
N LEU A 77 -5.70 2.28 3.74
CA LEU A 77 -4.57 3.18 4.01
C LEU A 77 -4.35 3.33 5.51
N THR A 78 -5.44 3.47 6.28
CA THR A 78 -5.38 3.57 7.73
C THR A 78 -4.84 2.28 8.33
N TYR A 79 -5.38 1.15 7.90
CA TYR A 79 -5.00 -0.17 8.36
C TYR A 79 -3.51 -0.46 8.14
N LEU A 80 -2.99 -0.27 6.92
CA LEU A 80 -1.58 -0.51 6.61
C LEU A 80 -0.62 0.44 7.35
N ALA A 81 -1.09 1.64 7.70
CA ALA A 81 -0.29 2.62 8.43
C ALA A 81 -0.35 2.44 9.97
N THR A 82 -1.33 1.70 10.50
CA THR A 82 -1.53 1.54 11.95
C THR A 82 -1.27 0.12 12.44
N GLU A 83 -1.59 -0.89 11.66
CA GLU A 83 -1.52 -2.29 12.08
C GLU A 83 -0.21 -2.95 11.66
N ASN A 84 0.15 -4.04 12.36
CA ASN A 84 1.18 -4.97 11.90
C ASN A 84 0.49 -6.14 11.18
N LEU A 85 0.87 -6.43 9.93
CA LEU A 85 0.32 -7.57 9.20
C LEU A 85 0.63 -8.91 9.91
N VAL A 86 1.82 -9.03 10.50
CA VAL A 86 2.29 -10.25 11.18
C VAL A 86 1.64 -10.43 12.56
N PHE A 87 1.53 -9.34 13.32
CA PHE A 87 1.00 -9.35 14.70
C PHE A 87 -0.20 -8.41 14.85
N PRO A 88 -1.39 -8.80 14.35
CA PRO A 88 -2.56 -7.93 14.41
C PRO A 88 -3.08 -7.65 15.82
N GLY A 89 -3.66 -6.46 16.01
CA GLY A 89 -4.33 -6.09 17.27
C GLY A 89 -3.48 -5.21 18.19
N THR A 90 -2.23 -4.91 17.83
CA THR A 90 -1.43 -3.85 18.46
C THR A 90 -1.28 -2.70 17.48
N SER A 91 -2.16 -1.70 17.63
CA SER A 91 -2.08 -0.49 16.82
C SER A 91 -0.78 0.25 17.15
N ARG A 92 0.07 0.42 16.14
CA ARG A 92 1.36 1.12 16.23
C ARG A 92 1.19 2.62 16.40
N ARG A 93 0.02 3.15 16.04
CA ARG A 93 -0.27 4.59 15.96
C ARG A 93 -1.72 4.91 16.34
N ASP A 94 -1.99 6.17 16.64
CA ASP A 94 -3.35 6.68 16.80
C ASP A 94 -4.13 6.53 15.48
N ARG A 95 -5.02 5.52 15.45
CA ARG A 95 -5.85 5.19 14.29
C ARG A 95 -6.72 6.36 13.85
N ALA A 96 -7.30 7.13 14.77
CA ALA A 96 -8.16 8.25 14.41
C ALA A 96 -7.35 9.39 13.75
N HIS A 97 -6.13 9.63 14.23
CA HIS A 97 -5.23 10.57 13.58
C HIS A 97 -4.86 10.12 12.17
N VAL A 98 -4.45 8.87 12.00
CA VAL A 98 -4.06 8.31 10.70
C VAL A 98 -5.23 8.30 9.71
N HIS A 99 -6.44 7.95 10.16
CA HIS A 99 -7.65 7.99 9.35
C HIS A 99 -7.90 9.37 8.73
N ARG A 100 -7.80 10.44 9.53
CA ARG A 100 -7.91 11.82 9.02
C ARG A 100 -6.82 12.19 8.02
N MET A 101 -5.66 11.54 8.06
CA MET A 101 -4.62 11.72 7.05
C MET A 101 -4.96 10.98 5.75
N ALA A 102 -5.47 9.75 5.87
CA ALA A 102 -5.93 8.95 4.74
C ALA A 102 -7.09 9.64 3.99
N GLU A 103 -8.09 10.17 4.71
CA GLU A 103 -9.16 10.99 4.11
C GLU A 103 -8.62 12.17 3.30
N LYS A 104 -7.57 12.85 3.82
CA LYS A 104 -6.93 13.96 3.11
C LYS A 104 -6.18 13.51 1.86
N VAL A 105 -5.53 12.34 1.89
CA VAL A 105 -4.88 11.76 0.70
C VAL A 105 -5.94 11.50 -0.37
N VAL A 106 -7.00 10.77 -0.02
CA VAL A 106 -8.10 10.44 -0.93
C VAL A 106 -8.76 11.70 -1.48
N GLY A 107 -9.07 12.68 -0.64
CA GLY A 107 -9.64 13.95 -1.06
C GLY A 107 -8.75 14.76 -2.02
N LEU A 108 -7.42 14.66 -1.89
CA LEU A 108 -6.47 15.33 -2.79
C LEU A 108 -6.39 14.67 -4.17
N LEU A 109 -6.60 13.34 -4.26
CA LEU A 109 -6.69 12.64 -5.55
C LEU A 109 -8.04 12.91 -6.26
N GLY A 110 -9.04 13.37 -5.51
CA GLY A 110 -10.30 13.87 -6.04
C GLY A 110 -11.38 12.79 -6.17
N TYR A 111 -12.63 13.22 -6.36
CA TYR A 111 -13.81 12.34 -6.33
C TYR A 111 -13.90 11.32 -7.47
N ARG A 112 -13.07 11.45 -8.52
CA ARG A 112 -13.00 10.52 -9.67
C ARG A 112 -11.74 9.66 -9.63
N SER A 113 -11.06 9.59 -8.50
CA SER A 113 -9.88 8.78 -8.36
C SER A 113 -10.22 7.29 -8.38
N ASP A 114 -9.39 6.52 -9.07
CA ASP A 114 -9.45 5.06 -9.04
C ASP A 114 -8.52 4.52 -7.95
N TRP A 115 -8.96 3.48 -7.23
CA TRP A 115 -8.23 2.87 -6.13
C TRP A 115 -8.13 1.37 -6.30
N TYR A 116 -6.98 0.82 -5.94
CA TYR A 116 -6.62 -0.58 -6.14
C TYR A 116 -5.93 -1.13 -4.90
N THR A 117 -6.16 -2.42 -4.62
CA THR A 117 -5.51 -3.14 -3.52
C THR A 117 -5.39 -4.62 -3.86
N ASN A 118 -4.43 -5.30 -3.25
CA ASN A 118 -4.36 -6.76 -3.26
C ASN A 118 -5.10 -7.39 -2.08
N ILE A 119 -5.66 -6.59 -1.16
CA ILE A 119 -6.33 -7.07 0.05
C ILE A 119 -7.80 -7.36 -0.28
N SER A 120 -8.18 -8.64 -0.26
CA SER A 120 -9.55 -9.05 -0.57
C SER A 120 -10.49 -9.01 0.65
N ASP A 121 -9.96 -9.18 1.86
CA ASP A 121 -10.74 -9.12 3.11
C ASP A 121 -9.87 -8.64 4.29
N LEU A 122 -10.39 -7.68 5.07
CA LEU A 122 -9.78 -7.17 6.30
C LEU A 122 -10.28 -7.90 7.57
N SER A 123 -11.12 -8.93 7.41
CA SER A 123 -11.68 -9.65 8.54
C SER A 123 -10.58 -10.29 9.40
N PRO A 124 -10.74 -10.32 10.74
CA PRO A 124 -9.71 -10.85 11.64
C PRO A 124 -9.35 -12.33 11.46
N ARG A 125 -10.16 -13.08 10.68
CA ARG A 125 -10.05 -14.54 10.55
C ARG A 125 -9.67 -15.01 9.14
N THR A 126 -9.85 -14.17 8.13
CA THR A 126 -9.71 -14.56 6.73
C THR A 126 -9.01 -13.44 5.96
N ARG A 127 -7.81 -13.06 6.40
CA ARG A 127 -7.01 -12.14 5.60
C ARG A 127 -6.46 -12.92 4.42
N ALA A 128 -6.92 -12.57 3.23
CA ALA A 128 -6.42 -13.12 1.99
C ALA A 128 -6.01 -11.98 1.07
N TRP A 129 -4.81 -12.07 0.53
CA TRP A 129 -4.31 -11.18 -0.51
C TRP A 129 -3.56 -12.00 -1.54
N GLU A 130 -3.62 -11.54 -2.79
CA GLU A 130 -2.70 -11.99 -3.83
C GLU A 130 -1.38 -11.22 -3.65
N PRO A 131 -0.25 -11.89 -3.39
CA PRO A 131 0.99 -11.19 -3.01
C PRO A 131 1.47 -10.26 -4.14
N VAL A 132 1.93 -9.06 -3.78
CA VAL A 132 2.62 -8.14 -4.71
C VAL A 132 4.11 -8.02 -4.43
N THR A 133 4.61 -8.79 -3.47
CA THR A 133 6.03 -8.91 -3.15
C THR A 133 6.40 -10.38 -2.91
N ARG A 134 7.69 -10.69 -2.81
CA ARG A 134 8.16 -12.01 -2.36
C ARG A 134 8.04 -12.28 -0.85
N HIS A 135 7.59 -11.33 -0.04
CA HIS A 135 7.55 -11.50 1.42
C HIS A 135 6.35 -12.34 1.86
N THR A 136 6.44 -12.99 3.02
CA THR A 136 5.34 -13.84 3.53
C THR A 136 4.04 -13.05 3.72
N PHE A 137 4.15 -11.81 4.18
CA PHE A 137 3.01 -10.90 4.32
C PHE A 137 3.26 -9.62 3.53
N ASP A 138 2.31 -9.25 2.67
CA ASP A 138 2.28 -7.91 2.08
C ASP A 138 0.86 -7.41 1.87
N GLY A 139 0.72 -6.09 1.83
CA GLY A 139 -0.54 -5.43 1.53
C GLY A 139 -0.29 -4.08 0.88
N VAL A 140 -0.98 -3.80 -0.20
CA VAL A 140 -0.84 -2.54 -0.96
C VAL A 140 -2.16 -1.84 -1.14
N VAL A 141 -2.12 -0.51 -1.07
CA VAL A 141 -3.18 0.37 -1.57
C VAL A 141 -2.56 1.38 -2.52
N ALA A 142 -3.08 1.45 -3.73
CA ALA A 142 -2.67 2.41 -4.73
C ALA A 142 -3.88 3.21 -5.22
N GLY A 143 -3.67 4.48 -5.54
CA GLY A 143 -4.72 5.34 -6.06
C GLY A 143 -4.19 6.30 -7.11
N THR A 144 -5.00 6.59 -8.13
CA THR A 144 -4.66 7.58 -9.17
C THR A 144 -5.79 8.58 -9.37
N GLY A 145 -5.47 9.86 -9.49
CA GLY A 145 -6.44 10.94 -9.61
C GLY A 145 -5.79 12.33 -9.54
N ASN A 146 -6.43 13.34 -10.14
CA ASN A 146 -5.94 14.73 -10.20
C ASN A 146 -4.49 14.88 -10.68
N GLY A 147 -4.02 13.99 -11.57
CA GLY A 147 -2.65 13.99 -12.11
C GLY A 147 -1.59 13.46 -11.14
N PHE A 148 -1.99 12.72 -10.12
CA PHE A 148 -1.10 12.05 -9.17
C PHE A 148 -1.44 10.57 -9.05
N THR A 149 -0.41 9.76 -8.79
CA THR A 149 -0.56 8.38 -8.36
C THR A 149 0.16 8.19 -7.03
N VAL A 150 -0.49 7.51 -6.08
CA VAL A 150 0.05 7.21 -4.76
C VAL A 150 0.06 5.71 -4.52
N VAL A 151 1.05 5.24 -3.77
CA VAL A 151 1.16 3.84 -3.34
C VAL A 151 1.55 3.82 -1.87
N LEU A 152 0.85 3.03 -1.06
CA LEU A 152 1.24 2.63 0.29
C LEU A 152 1.32 1.10 0.33
N LEU A 153 2.48 0.57 0.66
CA LEU A 153 2.75 -0.86 0.72
C LEU A 153 3.31 -1.21 2.09
N GLN A 154 2.82 -2.27 2.71
CA GLN A 154 3.39 -2.84 3.93
C GLN A 154 3.91 -4.24 3.62
N VAL A 155 5.07 -4.60 4.17
CA VAL A 155 5.62 -5.97 4.16
C VAL A 155 5.82 -6.46 5.59
N GLY A 156 5.86 -7.78 5.74
CA GLY A 156 6.12 -8.48 6.99
C GLY A 156 6.64 -9.90 6.74
N GLU A 157 7.38 -10.41 7.72
CA GLU A 157 7.94 -11.77 7.74
C GLU A 157 7.69 -12.37 9.13
N ASP A 158 7.56 -13.70 9.21
CA ASP A 158 7.41 -14.49 10.46
C ASP A 158 8.77 -14.73 11.15
#